data_AF-A0A969HSS2-F1
#
_entry.id   AF-A0A969HSS2-F1
#
_cell.length_a   1.000
_cell.length_b   1.000
_cell.length_c   1.000
_cell.angle_alpha   90.00
_cell.angle_beta   90.00
_cell.angle_gamma   90.00
#
_symmetry.space_group_name_H-M   'P 1'
#
loop_
_entity.id
_entity.type
_entity.pdbx_description
1 polymer ?
#
loop_
_entity_poly.entity_id
_entity_poly.type
_entity_poly.pdbx_seq_one_letter_code
_entity_poly.pdbx_strand_id
1 'polypeptide(L)'
;MKQFDSSGVRLVEPFVGGGIISLSAAFENLAHEIVMVERDEEVAAVWQTILNDQNAWLADRILHFDLNYENARQVIEKVDKSWEEVAFTTILKNRILHGGILAIILSNCFAW
;
A
#
# COMPACT_ATOMS: atom_id res chain seq x y z
N MET A 1 6.76 31.68 -12.94
CA MET A 1 6.48 31.02 -11.65
C MET A 1 7.81 30.85 -10.94
N LYS A 2 7.95 31.30 -9.68
CA LYS A 2 9.14 30.96 -8.88
C LYS A 2 9.00 29.51 -8.45
N GLN A 3 10.02 28.70 -8.71
CA GLN A 3 10.09 27.33 -8.22
C GLN A 3 10.26 27.38 -6.69
N PHE A 4 9.48 26.58 -5.97
CA PHE A 4 9.67 26.40 -4.53
C PHE A 4 11.03 25.74 -4.30
N ASP A 5 11.86 26.33 -3.44
CA ASP A 5 13.11 25.72 -3.03
C ASP A 5 12.82 24.74 -1.90
N SER A 6 12.81 23.45 -2.23
CA SER A 6 12.57 22.36 -1.29
C SER A 6 13.83 21.93 -0.54
N SER A 7 14.98 22.59 -0.76
CA SER A 7 16.22 22.24 -0.06
C SER A 7 16.05 22.32 1.46
N GLY A 8 16.35 21.23 2.16
CA GLY A 8 16.21 21.11 3.62
C GLY A 8 14.78 20.90 4.13
N VAL A 9 13.77 20.81 3.26
CA VAL A 9 12.38 20.50 3.67
C VAL A 9 12.23 18.99 3.84
N ARG A 10 11.94 18.55 5.06
CA ARG A 10 11.54 17.17 5.39
C ARG A 10 10.05 17.12 5.70
N LEU A 11 9.30 16.36 4.91
CA LEU A 11 7.90 16.05 5.17
C LEU A 11 7.82 14.76 5.98
N VAL A 12 7.00 14.75 7.04
CA VAL A 12 6.70 13.55 7.82
C VAL A 12 5.19 13.36 7.82
N GLU A 13 4.73 12.24 7.27
CA GLU A 13 3.32 11.85 7.26
C GLU A 13 3.13 10.67 8.23
N PRO A 14 2.75 10.94 9.50
CA PRO A 14 2.70 9.92 10.55
C PRO A 14 1.56 8.89 10.37
N PHE A 15 0.60 9.20 9.51
CA PHE A 15 -0.57 8.36 9.19
C PHE A 15 -0.77 8.38 7.68
N VAL A 16 0.06 7.63 6.96
CA VAL A 16 0.11 7.72 5.50
C VAL A 16 -1.19 7.31 4.82
N GLY A 17 -1.85 6.24 5.28
CA GLY A 17 -3.07 5.74 4.66
C GLY A 17 -2.92 5.58 3.14
N GLY A 18 -3.65 6.39 2.38
CA GLY A 18 -3.61 6.42 0.91
C GLY A 18 -2.42 7.17 0.28
N GLY A 19 -1.53 7.77 1.09
CA GLY A 19 -0.26 8.35 0.66
C GLY A 19 -0.35 9.61 -0.21
N ILE A 20 -1.54 10.19 -0.38
CA ILE A 20 -1.76 11.30 -1.31
C ILE A 20 -0.91 12.52 -1.01
N ILE A 21 -0.67 12.86 0.26
CA ILE A 21 0.13 14.02 0.64
C ILE A 21 1.60 13.79 0.32
N SER A 22 2.18 12.67 0.78
CA SER A 22 3.56 12.29 0.48
C SER A 22 3.83 12.16 -1.02
N LEU A 23 2.96 11.47 -1.76
CA LEU A 23 3.15 11.27 -3.20
C LEU A 23 3.04 12.57 -3.99
N SER A 24 2.07 13.43 -3.65
CA SER A 24 1.94 14.73 -4.31
C SER A 24 3.14 15.64 -4.00
N ALA A 25 3.61 15.64 -2.74
CA ALA A 25 4.79 16.39 -2.36
C ALA A 25 6.05 15.90 -3.09
N ALA A 26 6.20 14.59 -3.27
CA ALA A 26 7.29 14.00 -4.06
C ALA A 26 7.21 14.43 -5.53
N PHE A 27 6.02 14.29 -6.14
CA PHE A 27 5.80 14.56 -7.55
C PHE A 27 6.01 16.04 -7.91
N GLU A 28 5.57 16.95 -7.04
CA GLU A 28 5.71 18.40 -7.19
C GLU A 28 7.06 18.92 -6.67
N ASN A 29 7.97 18.03 -6.23
CA ASN A 29 9.27 18.36 -5.66
C ASN A 29 9.20 19.38 -4.49
N LEU A 30 8.20 19.23 -3.62
CA LEU A 30 7.94 20.14 -2.49
C LEU A 30 8.71 19.78 -1.21
N ALA A 31 9.35 18.61 -1.16
CA ALA A 31 10.19 18.19 -0.05
C ALA A 31 11.44 17.46 -0.56
N HIS A 32 12.59 17.72 0.06
CA HIS A 32 13.83 17.00 -0.21
C HIS A 32 13.80 15.57 0.34
N GLU A 33 13.10 15.38 1.46
CA GLU A 33 12.96 14.08 2.11
C GLU A 33 11.53 13.89 2.61
N ILE A 34 11.01 12.68 2.45
CA ILE A 34 9.65 12.32 2.85
C ILE A 34 9.72 11.06 3.71
N VAL A 35 9.12 11.12 4.89
CA VAL A 35 8.98 10.00 5.82
C VAL A 35 7.52 9.61 5.91
N MET A 36 7.16 8.48 5.32
CA MET A 36 5.83 7.88 5.39
C MET A 36 5.80 6.89 6.55
N VAL A 37 4.85 7.05 7.49
CA VAL A 37 4.65 6.12 8.60
C VAL A 37 3.27 5.49 8.49
N GLU A 38 3.22 4.17 8.57
CA GLU A 38 1.99 3.39 8.62
C GLU A 38 2.08 2.36 9.74
N ARG A 39 1.01 2.21 10.51
CA ARG A 39 0.92 1.20 11.57
C ARG A 39 0.37 -0.12 11.04
N ASP A 40 -0.53 -0.06 10.06
CA ASP A 40 -1.09 -1.25 9.46
C ASP A 40 -0.04 -1.93 8.56
N GLU A 41 0.39 -3.14 8.93
CA GLU A 41 1.42 -3.89 8.20
C GLU A 41 0.99 -4.24 6.77
N GLU A 42 -0.30 -4.50 6.54
CA GLU A 42 -0.83 -4.81 5.21
C GLU A 42 -0.74 -3.59 4.29
N VAL A 43 -1.01 -2.39 4.81
CA VAL A 43 -0.88 -1.12 4.07
C VAL A 43 0.60 -0.71 3.94
N ALA A 44 1.41 -0.90 4.98
CA ALA A 44 2.85 -0.66 4.94
C ALA A 44 3.52 -1.52 3.86
N ALA A 45 3.11 -2.79 3.73
CA ALA A 45 3.59 -3.68 2.69
C ALA A 45 3.32 -3.13 1.28
N VAL A 46 2.14 -2.55 1.06
CA VAL A 46 1.80 -1.90 -0.22
C VAL A 46 2.78 -0.76 -0.52
N TRP A 47 2.99 0.16 0.42
CA TRP A 47 3.91 1.28 0.19
C TRP A 47 5.36 0.83 0.00
N GLN A 48 5.83 -0.12 0.81
CA GLN A 48 7.18 -0.66 0.66
C GLN A 48 7.35 -1.39 -0.67
N THR A 49 6.35 -2.13 -1.14
CA THR A 49 6.45 -2.83 -2.43
C THR A 49 6.42 -1.85 -3.61
N ILE A 50 5.59 -0.81 -3.55
CA ILE A 50 5.48 0.21 -4.59
C ILE A 50 6.75 1.07 -4.70
N LEU A 51 7.36 1.43 -3.57
CA LEU A 51 8.47 2.39 -3.53
C LEU A 51 9.87 1.74 -3.55
N ASN A 52 9.97 0.40 -3.54
CA ASN A 52 11.23 -0.35 -3.63
C ASN A 52 11.25 -1.29 -4.85
N ASP A 53 12.20 -2.22 -4.90
CA ASP A 53 12.53 -3.04 -6.08
C ASP A 53 11.42 -3.99 -6.56
N GLN A 54 10.44 -4.31 -5.71
CA GLN A 54 9.34 -5.24 -6.05
C GLN A 54 8.20 -4.58 -6.83
N ASN A 55 8.30 -3.29 -7.18
CA ASN A 55 7.25 -2.56 -7.88
C ASN A 55 6.85 -3.21 -9.22
N ALA A 56 7.82 -3.69 -9.99
CA ALA A 56 7.58 -4.27 -11.31
C ALA A 56 6.88 -5.63 -11.19
N TRP A 57 7.27 -6.43 -10.19
CA TRP A 57 6.58 -7.69 -9.87
C TRP A 57 5.14 -7.43 -9.48
N LEU A 58 4.87 -6.43 -8.63
CA LEU A 58 3.52 -6.12 -8.18
C LEU A 58 2.65 -5.65 -9.34
N ALA A 59 3.17 -4.78 -10.20
CA ALA A 59 2.47 -4.30 -11.40
C ALA A 59 2.16 -5.45 -12.36
N ASP A 60 3.15 -6.30 -12.66
CA ASP A 60 2.98 -7.48 -13.52
C ASP A 60 1.94 -8.44 -12.96
N ARG A 61 2.01 -8.71 -11.65
CA ARG A 61 1.06 -9.58 -10.95
C ARG A 61 -0.36 -9.04 -11.03
N ILE A 62 -0.57 -7.73 -10.84
CA ILE A 62 -1.90 -7.09 -10.96
C ILE A 62 -2.43 -7.16 -12.39
N LEU A 63 -1.60 -6.85 -13.40
CA LEU A 63 -2.01 -6.82 -14.80
C LEU A 63 -2.42 -8.19 -15.34
N HIS A 64 -1.74 -9.25 -14.90
CA HIS A 64 -1.95 -10.61 -15.40
C HIS A 64 -2.79 -11.49 -14.48
N PHE A 65 -3.29 -10.97 -13.36
CA PHE A 65 -4.13 -11.76 -12.46
C PHE A 65 -5.51 -12.02 -13.07
N ASP A 66 -5.82 -13.29 -13.34
CA ASP A 66 -7.15 -13.71 -13.73
C ASP A 66 -8.10 -13.68 -12.52
N LEU A 67 -8.89 -12.61 -12.43
CA LEU A 67 -9.80 -12.40 -11.33
C LEU A 67 -11.06 -13.24 -11.48
N ASN A 68 -11.08 -14.37 -10.76
CA ASN A 68 -12.27 -15.17 -10.49
C ASN A 68 -12.32 -15.58 -9.02
N TYR A 69 -13.45 -16.14 -8.58
CA TYR A 69 -13.70 -16.48 -7.17
C TYR A 69 -12.62 -17.42 -6.61
N GLU A 70 -12.26 -18.48 -7.33
CA GLU A 70 -11.29 -19.47 -6.88
C GLU A 70 -9.88 -18.89 -6.77
N ASN A 71 -9.43 -18.16 -7.79
CA ASN A 71 -8.12 -17.51 -7.79
C ASN A 71 -8.00 -16.47 -6.68
N ALA A 72 -9.04 -15.65 -6.48
CA ALA A 72 -9.05 -14.65 -5.41
C ALA A 72 -9.00 -15.31 -4.03
N ARG A 73 -9.79 -16.37 -3.81
CA ARG A 73 -9.78 -17.15 -2.58
C ARG A 73 -8.40 -17.74 -2.29
N GLN A 74 -7.74 -18.35 -3.28
CA GLN A 74 -6.40 -18.93 -3.12
C GLN A 74 -5.37 -17.89 -2.67
N VAL A 75 -5.39 -16.68 -3.23
CA VAL A 75 -4.48 -15.60 -2.84
C VAL A 75 -4.77 -15.14 -1.40
N ILE A 76 -6.04 -14.94 -1.06
CA ILE A 76 -6.45 -14.44 0.26
C ILE A 76 -6.10 -15.47 1.36
N GLU A 77 -6.42 -16.75 1.15
CA GLU A 77 -6.27 -17.81 2.14
C GLU A 77 -4.82 -18.34 2.28
N LYS A 78 -3.90 -17.99 1.38
CA LYS A 78 -2.49 -18.39 1.48
C LYS A 78 -1.88 -17.95 2.81
N VAL A 79 -1.33 -18.86 3.61
CA VAL A 79 -0.80 -18.55 4.95
C VAL A 79 0.58 -17.88 4.86
N ASP A 80 1.53 -18.51 4.15
CA ASP A 80 2.90 -18.01 4.05
C ASP A 80 3.04 -17.06 2.86
N LYS A 81 3.03 -15.76 3.13
CA LYS A 81 3.17 -14.71 2.12
C LYS A 81 4.51 -13.99 2.29
N SER A 82 5.22 -13.83 1.18
CA SER A 82 6.28 -12.81 1.06
C SER A 82 5.68 -11.40 1.20
N TRP A 83 6.51 -10.40 1.40
CA TRP A 83 6.05 -9.05 1.69
C TRP A 83 5.31 -8.42 0.50
N GLU A 84 5.80 -8.66 -0.71
CA GLU A 84 5.14 -8.29 -1.96
C GLU A 84 3.82 -9.05 -2.18
N GLU A 85 3.72 -10.30 -1.72
CA GLU A 85 2.46 -11.06 -1.75
C GLU A 85 1.44 -10.53 -0.74
N VAL A 86 1.89 -10.03 0.42
CA VAL A 86 1.03 -9.29 1.35
C VAL A 86 0.48 -8.06 0.63
N ALA A 87 1.34 -7.23 0.03
CA ALA A 87 0.92 -6.04 -0.72
C ALA A 87 -0.12 -6.35 -1.82
N PHE A 88 0.14 -7.37 -2.65
CA PHE A 88 -0.79 -7.81 -3.67
C PHE A 88 -2.13 -8.25 -3.07
N THR A 89 -2.09 -9.04 -2.00
CA THR A 89 -3.28 -9.52 -1.28
C THR A 89 -4.08 -8.35 -0.71
N THR A 90 -3.42 -7.36 -0.11
CA THR A 90 -4.03 -6.14 0.42
C THR A 90 -4.77 -5.37 -0.67
N ILE A 91 -4.12 -5.15 -1.81
CA ILE A 91 -4.74 -4.48 -2.97
C ILE A 91 -5.94 -5.29 -3.47
N LEU A 92 -5.81 -6.61 -3.59
CA LEU A 92 -6.89 -7.47 -4.05
C LEU A 92 -8.11 -7.40 -3.11
N LYS A 93 -7.90 -7.57 -1.80
CA LYS A 93 -8.94 -7.40 -0.76
C LYS A 93 -9.61 -6.02 -0.88
N ASN A 94 -8.81 -4.96 -1.03
CA ASN A 94 -9.30 -3.59 -1.19
C ASN A 94 -10.17 -3.40 -2.46
N ARG A 95 -9.99 -4.21 -3.51
CA ARG A 95 -10.78 -4.09 -4.74
C ARG A 95 -12.03 -4.96 -4.80
N ILE A 96 -12.07 -6.07 -4.07
CA ILE A 96 -13.15 -7.06 -4.22
C ILE A 96 -14.02 -7.23 -2.98
N LEU A 97 -13.60 -6.75 -1.80
CA LEU A 97 -14.41 -6.79 -0.58
C LEU A 97 -15.28 -5.54 -0.45
N HIS A 98 -16.35 -5.65 0.35
CA HIS A 98 -17.42 -4.65 0.49
C HIS A 98 -16.90 -3.21 0.62
N GLY A 99 -17.17 -2.39 -0.40
CA GLY A 99 -16.93 -0.94 -0.41
C GLY A 99 -15.47 -0.50 -0.52
N GLY A 100 -14.53 -1.43 -0.75
CA GLY A 100 -13.10 -1.12 -0.77
C GLY A 100 -12.54 -0.58 0.54
N ILE A 101 -13.23 -0.88 1.65
CA ILE A 101 -12.74 -0.60 2.98
C ILE A 101 -11.86 -1.79 3.36
N LEU A 102 -10.58 -1.55 3.65
CA LEU A 102 -9.77 -2.47 4.47
C LEU A 102 -10.28 -2.38 5.91
N ALA A 103 -11.56 -2.70 6.10
CA ALA A 103 -12.10 -2.94 7.41
C ALA A 103 -11.56 -4.31 7.76
N ILE A 104 -10.71 -4.34 8.77
CA ILE A 104 -10.40 -5.51 9.56
C ILE A 104 -11.74 -6.26 9.80
N ILE A 105 -12.08 -7.25 8.96
CA ILE A 105 -13.10 -8.23 9.31
C ILE A 105 -12.38 -9.11 10.32
N LEU A 106 -12.48 -8.67 11.57
CA LEU A 106 -12.01 -9.38 12.73
C LEU A 106 -12.68 -10.74 12.72
N SER A 107 -11.94 -11.76 12.31
CA SER A 107 -12.22 -13.09 12.81
C SER A 107 -11.78 -13.24 14.28
N ASN A 108 -11.21 -12.22 14.94
CA ASN A 108 -10.65 -12.35 16.30
C ASN A 108 -10.62 -11.11 17.23
N CYS A 109 -11.51 -10.13 17.12
CA CYS A 109 -11.71 -9.13 18.20
C CYS A 109 -12.88 -9.54 19.08
N PHE A 110 -12.62 -10.52 19.93
CA PHE A 110 -13.16 -10.62 21.28
C PHE A 110 -12.15 -11.44 22.09
N ALA A 111 -10.96 -10.88 22.29
CA ALA A 111 -10.05 -11.28 23.34
C ALA A 111 -9.13 -10.09 23.62
N TRP A 112 -9.23 -9.60 24.86
CA TRP A 112 -8.63 -8.40 25.47
C TRP A 112 -9.42 -7.10 25.26
#